data_AF-A0A1Q7WJP4-F1
#
_entry.id   AF-A0A1Q7WJP4-F1
#
_cell.length_a   1.000
_cell.length_b   1.000
_cell.length_c   1.000
_cell.angle_alpha   90.00
_cell.angle_beta   90.00
_cell.angle_gamma   90.00
#
_symmetry.space_group_name_H-M   'P 1'
#
loop_
_entity.id
_entity.type
_entity.pdbx_description
1 polymer ?
#
loop_
_entity_poly.entity_id
_entity_poly.type
_entity_poly.pdbx_seq_one_letter_code
_entity_poly.pdbx_strand_id
1 'polypeptide(L)'
;MVLAGLALVIAAPLLAIAAVAIRLASPGPIVYRAERIGRGRRPFVMYKLRTMHARRRGDGSRVTGKHDPRVFPVGSWLRRAKLDELPQLVTSTTRPWTSRR
;
A
#
# COMPACT_ATOMS: atom_id res chain seq x y z
N MET A 1 -11.39 -6.27 -23.53
CA MET A 1 -9.94 -6.25 -23.81
C MET A 1 -9.41 -4.83 -23.97
N VAL A 2 -9.96 -4.00 -24.87
CA VAL A 2 -9.50 -2.61 -25.12
C VAL A 2 -9.59 -1.69 -23.88
N LEU A 3 -10.70 -1.73 -23.14
CA LEU A 3 -10.88 -0.95 -21.90
C LEU A 3 -9.85 -1.26 -20.82
N ALA A 4 -9.46 -2.53 -20.68
CA ALA A 4 -8.46 -2.95 -19.69
C ALA A 4 -7.05 -2.48 -20.08
N GLY A 5 -6.72 -2.49 -21.37
CA GLY A 5 -5.44 -1.98 -21.87
C GLY A 5 -5.28 -0.48 -21.64
N LEU A 6 -6.32 0.31 -21.91
CA LEU A 6 -6.29 1.77 -21.69
C LEU A 6 -6.16 2.12 -20.21
N ALA A 7 -6.87 1.41 -19.34
CA ALA A 7 -6.74 1.56 -17.89
C ALA A 7 -5.31 1.26 -17.41
N LEU A 8 -4.63 0.27 -18.00
CA LEU A 8 -3.26 -0.07 -17.65
C LEU A 8 -2.27 1.01 -18.10
N VAL A 9 -2.44 1.55 -19.31
CA VAL A 9 -1.59 2.63 -19.85
C VAL A 9 -1.70 3.90 -19.01
N ILE A 10 -2.89 4.21 -18.48
CA ILE A 10 -3.10 5.36 -17.58
C ILE A 10 -2.58 5.05 -16.16
N ALA A 11 -2.76 3.81 -15.69
CA ALA A 11 -2.30 3.42 -14.35
C ALA A 11 -0.77 3.37 -14.24
N ALA A 12 -0.06 3.01 -15.31
CA ALA A 12 1.41 2.90 -15.32
C ALA A 12 2.15 4.21 -14.93
N PRO A 13 1.92 5.36 -15.59
CA PRO A 13 2.56 6.63 -15.20
C PRO A 13 2.11 7.09 -13.82
N LEU A 14 0.85 6.84 -13.44
CA LEU A 14 0.34 7.18 -12.12
C LEU A 14 1.06 6.41 -11.00
N LEU A 15 1.27 5.11 -11.19
CA LEU A 15 2.04 4.26 -10.28
C LEU A 15 3.51 4.68 -10.23
N ALA A 16 4.11 5.07 -11.35
CA ALA A 16 5.48 5.57 -11.40
C ALA A 16 5.64 6.88 -10.61
N ILE A 17 4.74 7.85 -10.79
CA ILE A 17 4.73 9.11 -10.04
C ILE A 17 4.52 8.83 -8.55
N ALA A 18 3.59 7.94 -8.19
CA ALA A 18 3.37 7.53 -6.81
C ALA A 18 4.63 6.89 -6.19
N ALA A 19 5.30 6.01 -6.93
CA ALA A 19 6.53 5.35 -6.52
C ALA A 19 7.66 6.36 -6.24
N VAL A 20 7.87 7.32 -7.15
CA VAL A 20 8.87 8.39 -6.98
C VAL A 20 8.52 9.27 -5.78
N ALA A 21 7.27 9.71 -5.66
CA ALA A 21 6.82 10.55 -4.57
C ALA A 21 6.97 9.87 -3.20
N ILE A 22 6.65 8.58 -3.10
CA ILE A 22 6.86 7.77 -1.88
C ILE A 22 8.35 7.70 -1.54
N ARG A 23 9.21 7.49 -2.55
CA ARG A 23 10.66 7.33 -2.36
C ARG A 23 11.36 8.63 -1.99
N LEU A 24 10.88 9.77 -2.49
CA LEU A 24 11.32 11.11 -2.07
C LEU A 24 10.86 11.43 -0.65
N ALA A 25 9.63 11.03 -0.29
CA ALA A 25 9.07 11.35 1.01
C ALA A 25 9.67 10.50 2.15
N SER A 26 10.02 9.24 1.88
CA SER A 26 10.73 8.40 2.84
C SER A 26 11.69 7.43 2.18
N PRO A 27 12.93 7.30 2.68
CA PRO A 27 13.80 6.21 2.29
C PRO A 27 13.18 4.87 2.71
N GLY A 28 13.27 3.87 1.82
CA GLY A 28 12.85 2.49 2.07
C GLY A 28 11.88 1.92 1.01
N PRO A 29 11.31 0.74 1.29
CA PRO A 29 10.48 0.01 0.33
C PRO A 29 9.16 0.75 0.06
N ILE A 30 8.76 0.76 -1.22
CA ILE A 30 7.54 1.43 -1.71
C ILE A 30 6.30 0.61 -1.33
N VAL A 31 6.42 -0.72 -1.29
CA VAL A 31 5.34 -1.63 -0.90
C VAL A 31 5.55 -2.08 0.54
N TYR A 32 4.49 -1.99 1.33
CA TYR A 32 4.38 -2.47 2.69
C TYR A 32 3.50 -3.71 2.74
N ARG A 33 3.92 -4.71 3.53
CA ARG A 33 3.13 -5.92 3.80
C ARG A 33 2.38 -5.76 5.12
N ALA A 34 1.06 -5.90 5.09
CA ALA A 34 0.20 -5.83 6.25
C ALA A 34 -0.47 -7.19 6.46
N GLU A 35 -0.22 -7.84 7.59
CA GLU A 35 -0.98 -9.04 7.96
C GLU A 35 -2.37 -8.64 8.46
N ARG A 36 -3.39 -9.32 7.94
CA ARG A 36 -4.80 -9.11 8.29
C ARG A 36 -5.48 -10.46 8.48
N ILE A 37 -6.50 -10.49 9.32
CA ILE A 37 -7.32 -11.69 9.51
C ILE A 37 -8.43 -11.67 8.46
N GLY A 38 -8.44 -12.69 7.61
CA GLY A 38 -9.45 -12.86 6.56
C GLY A 38 -10.63 -13.71 7.00
N ARG A 39 -11.47 -14.06 6.03
CA ARG A 39 -12.65 -14.92 6.25
C ARG A 39 -12.22 -16.28 6.81
N GLY A 40 -12.90 -16.72 7.87
CA GLY A 40 -12.57 -17.99 8.54
C GLY A 40 -11.35 -17.93 9.46
N ARG A 41 -10.98 -16.74 9.97
CA ARG A 41 -9.84 -16.52 10.88
C ARG A 41 -8.48 -16.92 10.31
N ARG A 42 -8.36 -17.04 8.99
CA ARG A 42 -7.10 -17.32 8.31
C ARG A 42 -6.37 -15.99 8.10
N PRO A 43 -5.13 -15.82 8.61
CA PRO A 43 -4.37 -14.62 8.30
C PRO A 43 -4.09 -14.52 6.79
N PHE A 44 -3.90 -13.34 6.26
CA PHE A 44 -3.44 -13.16 4.90
C PHE A 44 -2.58 -11.91 4.85
N VAL A 45 -1.62 -11.94 3.92
CA VAL A 45 -0.73 -10.82 3.68
C VAL A 45 -1.38 -9.90 2.66
N MET A 46 -1.65 -8.67 3.08
CA MET A 46 -2.18 -7.61 2.23
C MET A 46 -1.03 -6.69 1.84
N TYR A 47 -0.79 -6.53 0.54
CA TYR A 47 0.22 -5.62 0.02
C TYR A 47 -0.40 -4.25 -0.24
N LYS A 48 0.22 -3.20 0.31
CA LYS A 48 -0.21 -1.82 0.10
C LYS A 48 0.97 -0.92 -0.23
N LEU A 49 0.71 0.19 -0.92
CA LEU A 49 1.72 1.24 -1.08
C LEU A 49 1.99 1.92 0.26
N ARG A 50 3.25 2.29 0.47
CA ARG A 50 3.70 2.98 1.67
C ARG A 50 3.21 4.41 1.66
N THR A 51 2.17 4.68 2.42
CA THR A 51 1.55 6.02 2.54
C THR A 51 1.91 6.72 3.85
N MET A 52 2.70 6.06 4.72
CA MET A 52 3.13 6.57 6.02
C MET A 52 4.65 6.45 6.22
N HIS A 53 5.24 7.41 6.94
CA HIS A 53 6.62 7.38 7.40
C HIS A 53 6.87 6.12 8.25
N ALA A 54 8.11 5.61 8.24
CA ALA A 54 8.48 4.56 9.19
C ALA A 54 8.30 5.11 10.61
N ARG A 55 7.65 4.31 11.45
CA ARG A 55 7.45 4.60 12.87
C ARG A 55 8.82 4.86 13.51
N ARG A 56 9.03 6.03 14.12
CA ARG A 56 10.21 6.26 14.94
C ARG A 56 10.10 5.44 16.22
N ARG A 57 11.21 4.91 16.75
CA ARG A 57 11.23 4.26 18.07
C ARG A 57 10.61 5.22 19.09
N GLY A 58 9.56 4.77 19.79
CA GLY A 58 8.83 5.57 20.79
C GLY A 58 7.40 5.97 20.41
N ASP A 59 7.04 5.87 19.13
CA ASP A 59 5.66 6.08 18.71
C ASP A 59 4.79 4.94 19.23
N GLY A 60 3.85 5.19 20.15
CA GLY A 60 2.87 4.19 20.63
C GLY A 60 1.90 3.72 19.54
N SER A 61 1.21 2.59 19.77
CA SER A 61 0.29 1.96 18.79
C SER A 61 -0.99 2.78 18.70
N ARG A 62 -0.90 3.95 18.06
CA ARG A 62 -2.04 4.83 17.84
C ARG A 62 -2.79 4.37 16.59
N VAL A 63 -4.09 4.14 16.75
CA VAL A 63 -5.03 3.95 15.64
C VAL A 63 -4.91 5.16 14.71
N THR A 64 -4.69 4.93 13.42
CA THR A 64 -4.52 5.99 12.41
C THR A 64 -5.77 6.87 12.36
N GLY A 65 -5.66 8.09 12.87
CA GLY A 65 -6.71 9.11 12.77
C GLY A 65 -6.80 9.74 11.37
N LYS A 66 -7.86 10.51 11.10
CA LYS A 66 -8.07 11.22 9.83
C LYS A 66 -6.92 12.19 9.47
N HIS A 67 -6.17 12.66 10.45
CA HIS A 67 -5.01 13.57 10.28
C HIS A 67 -3.78 13.03 11.03
N ASP A 68 -3.34 11.83 10.67
CA ASP A 68 -2.09 11.28 11.22
C ASP A 68 -0.89 11.99 10.58
N PRO A 69 -0.04 12.71 11.34
CA PRO A 69 1.12 13.44 10.82
C PRO A 69 2.17 12.52 10.21
N ARG A 70 2.07 11.20 10.43
CA ARG A 70 2.92 10.20 9.79
C ARG A 70 2.52 9.93 8.34
N VAL A 71 1.34 10.35 7.89
CA VAL A 71 0.89 10.22 6.49
C VAL A 71 1.45 11.37 5.68
N PHE A 72 2.22 11.08 4.63
CA PHE A 72 2.70 12.13 3.73
C PHE A 72 1.55 12.75 2.93
N PRO A 73 1.66 14.00 2.46
CA PRO A 73 0.62 14.63 1.62
C PRO A 73 0.21 13.76 0.41
N VAL A 74 1.20 13.19 -0.28
CA VAL A 74 0.96 12.25 -1.39
C VAL A 74 0.31 10.95 -0.93
N GLY A 75 0.69 10.43 0.25
CA GLY A 75 0.08 9.24 0.84
C GLY A 75 -1.39 9.45 1.19
N SER A 76 -1.75 10.64 1.66
CA SER A 76 -3.14 11.02 1.93
C SER A 76 -3.98 11.03 0.65
N TRP A 77 -3.43 11.55 -0.45
CA TRP A 77 -4.10 11.52 -1.75
C TRP A 77 -4.28 10.10 -2.29
N LEU A 78 -3.23 9.25 -2.21
CA LEU A 78 -3.29 7.85 -2.63
C LEU A 78 -4.36 7.06 -1.86
N ARG A 79 -4.49 7.30 -0.54
CA ARG A 79 -5.54 6.67 0.29
C ARG A 79 -6.94 7.14 -0.06
N ARG A 80 -7.11 8.44 -0.35
CA ARG A 80 -8.41 8.99 -0.81
C ARG A 80 -8.83 8.37 -2.14
N ALA A 81 -7.88 8.17 -3.05
CA ALA A 81 -8.11 7.55 -4.35
C ALA A 81 -8.13 6.00 -4.31
N LYS A 82 -7.95 5.36 -3.14
CA LYS A 82 -7.79 3.90 -2.96
C LYS A 82 -6.68 3.28 -3.82
N LEU A 83 -5.73 4.09 -4.26
CA LEU A 83 -4.60 3.64 -5.07
C LEU A 83 -3.57 2.87 -4.25
N ASP A 84 -3.59 3.01 -2.92
CA ASP A 84 -2.69 2.29 -2.02
C ASP A 84 -2.96 0.78 -1.97
N GLU A 85 -4.13 0.32 -2.42
CA GLU A 85 -4.51 -1.10 -2.48
C GLU A 85 -4.28 -1.74 -3.85
N LEU A 86 -3.88 -0.97 -4.87
CA LEU A 86 -3.57 -1.51 -6.21
C LEU A 86 -2.57 -2.67 -6.21
N PRO A 87 -1.50 -2.69 -5.37
CA PRO A 87 -0.61 -3.85 -5.30
C PRO A 87 -1.32 -5.16 -4.91
N GLN A 88 -2.44 -5.07 -4.17
CA GLN A 88 -3.23 -6.23 -3.79
C GLN A 88 -3.88 -6.90 -5.01
N LEU A 89 -4.34 -6.13 -5.99
CA LEU A 89 -4.96 -6.65 -7.21
C LEU A 89 -3.99 -7.51 -8.02
N VAL A 90 -2.71 -7.14 -8.02
CA VAL A 90 -1.65 -7.93 -8.68
C VAL A 90 -1.31 -9.17 -7.86
N THR A 91 -1.29 -9.05 -6.53
CA THR A 91 -0.83 -10.13 -5.65
C THR A 91 -1.87 -11.23 -5.40
N SER A 92 -3.17 -10.93 -5.45
CA SER A 92 -4.23 -11.94 -5.28
C SER A 92 -4.11 -13.11 -6.27
N THR A 93 -3.44 -12.89 -7.39
CA THR A 93 -3.23 -13.86 -8.47
C THR A 93 -2.00 -14.75 -8.23
N THR A 94 -1.13 -14.42 -7.26
CA THR A 94 0.19 -15.04 -7.18
C THR A 94 0.62 -15.26 -5.73
N ARG A 95 0.14 -16.34 -5.10
CA ARG A 95 0.93 -17.39 -4.43
C ARG A 95 0.23 -18.09 -3.25
N PRO A 96 0.51 -19.39 -3.05
CA PRO A 96 0.11 -20.12 -1.86
C PRO A 96 0.88 -19.63 -0.62
N TRP A 97 0.12 -19.60 0.46
CA TRP A 97 0.49 -19.33 1.84
C TRP A 97 1.80 -20.01 2.27
N THR A 98 2.79 -19.24 2.72
CA THR A 98 3.85 -19.78 3.58
C THR A 98 3.78 -19.07 4.92
N SER A 99 3.20 -19.75 5.90
CA SER A 99 3.29 -19.38 7.30
C SER A 99 4.76 -19.50 7.71
N ARG A 100 5.44 -18.38 7.97
CA ARG A 100 6.55 -18.43 8.91
C ARG A 100 5.98 -18.11 10.28
N ARG A 101 6.11 -19.11 11.15
CA ARG A 101 5.89 -19.03 12.59
C ARG A 101 6.67 -17.87 13.18
#